data_AF-A0A2U8VYL0-F1
#
_entry.id   AF-A0A2U8VYL0-F1
#
_cell.length_a   1.000
_cell.length_b   1.000
_cell.length_c   1.000
_cell.angle_alpha   90.00
_cell.angle_beta   90.00
_cell.angle_gamma   90.00
#
_symmetry.space_group_name_H-M   'P 1'
#
loop_
_entity.id
_entity.type
_entity.pdbx_description
1 polymer ?
#
loop_
_entity_poly.entity_id
_entity_poly.type
_entity_poly.pdbx_seq_one_letter_code
_entity_poly.pdbx_strand_id
1 'polypeptide(L)' 'MRPHDGTVSLAERALDEAIEAGLTPAELRALLRGRTVVDLIPPLPGESPAAYADRATSELLVRYLAGDAGEVPPSD' A
#
# COMPACT_ATOMS: atom_id res chain seq x y z
N MET A 1 29.98 -10.21 19.28
CA MET A 1 29.67 -10.39 17.84
C MET A 1 28.25 -10.91 17.76
N ARG A 2 27.27 -10.08 17.41
CA ARG A 2 25.87 -10.52 17.21
C ARG A 2 25.67 -10.90 15.74
N PRO A 3 24.88 -11.94 15.42
CA PRO A 3 24.71 -12.38 14.05
C PRO A 3 23.91 -11.35 13.25
N HIS A 4 24.44 -11.02 12.07
CA HIS A 4 23.73 -10.32 11.01
C HIS A 4 22.80 -11.33 10.33
N ASP A 5 21.54 -11.41 10.72
CA ASP A 5 20.48 -11.72 9.77
C ASP A 5 19.13 -11.32 10.35
N GLY A 6 18.58 -10.23 9.85
CA GLY A 6 17.34 -9.64 10.34
C GLY A 6 16.80 -8.68 9.31
N THR A 7 16.91 -9.07 8.04
CA THR A 7 16.26 -8.33 6.96
C THR A 7 14.78 -8.66 7.07
N VAL A 8 14.08 -7.99 7.99
CA VAL A 8 12.62 -7.96 8.03
C VAL A 8 12.18 -7.76 6.59
N SER A 9 11.34 -8.67 6.09
CA SER A 9 10.94 -8.63 4.69
C SER A 9 10.33 -7.26 4.40
N LEU A 10 10.52 -6.76 3.18
CA LEU A 10 9.97 -5.45 2.79
C LEU A 10 8.45 -5.39 3.06
N ALA A 11 7.77 -6.53 2.94
CA ALA A 11 6.36 -6.70 3.25
C ALA A 11 6.02 -6.56 4.75
N GLU A 12 6.82 -7.15 5.64
CA GLU A 12 6.63 -7.01 7.09
C GLU A 12 6.87 -5.56 7.53
N ARG A 13 7.92 -4.92 7.01
CA ARG A 13 8.18 -3.49 7.28
C ARG A 13 7.03 -2.59 6.81
N ALA A 14 6.53 -2.84 5.60
CA ALA A 14 5.40 -2.07 5.06
C ALA A 14 4.11 -2.27 5.88
N LEU A 15 3.90 -3.47 6.44
CA LEU A 15 2.76 -3.73 7.32
C LEU A 15 2.90 -2.99 8.66
N ASP A 16 4.07 -3.03 9.29
CA ASP A 16 4.33 -2.33 10.55
C ASP A 16 4.19 -0.81 10.36
N GLU A 17 4.75 -0.24 9.28
CA GLU A 17 4.62 1.18 8.94
C GLU A 17 3.16 1.58 8.69
N ALA A 18 2.37 0.72 8.03
CA ALA A 18 0.94 0.96 7.82
C ALA A 18 0.15 0.95 9.14
N ILE A 19 0.46 0.03 10.06
CA ILE A 19 -0.16 -0.05 11.39
C ILE A 19 0.19 1.20 12.21
N GLU A 20 1.46 1.60 12.26
CA GLU A 20 1.91 2.82 12.95
C GLU A 20 1.27 4.09 12.37
N ALA A 21 1.04 4.13 11.06
CA ALA A 21 0.35 5.23 10.38
C ALA A 21 -1.18 5.23 10.60
N GLY A 22 -1.73 4.25 11.34
CA GLY A 22 -3.16 4.14 11.63
C GLY A 22 -3.98 3.50 10.51
N LEU A 23 -3.34 2.95 9.48
CA LEU A 23 -4.01 2.27 8.37
C LEU A 23 -4.35 0.84 8.80
N THR A 24 -5.64 0.56 8.98
CA THR A 24 -6.09 -0.77 9.35
C THR A 24 -6.04 -1.73 8.15
N PRO A 25 -5.81 -3.03 8.37
CA PRO A 25 -5.95 -4.03 7.30
C PRO A 25 -7.35 -4.04 6.64
N ALA A 26 -8.38 -3.54 7.33
CA ALA A 26 -9.73 -3.40 6.78
C ALA A 26 -9.82 -2.25 5.76
N GLU A 27 -9.26 -1.08 6.08
CA GLU A 27 -9.18 0.06 5.15
C GLU A 27 -8.34 -0.28 3.93
N LEU A 28 -7.21 -0.99 4.12
CA LEU A 28 -6.42 -1.49 3.02
C LEU A 28 -7.22 -2.46 2.14
N ARG A 29 -7.95 -3.41 2.74
CA ARG A 29 -8.83 -4.33 1.97
C ARG A 29 -9.94 -3.60 1.22
N ALA A 30 -10.52 -2.56 1.81
CA ALA A 30 -11.55 -1.73 1.19
C ALA A 30 -10.99 -0.94 -0.01
N LEU A 31 -9.83 -0.29 0.17
CA LEU A 31 -9.10 0.41 -0.89
C LEU A 31 -8.81 -0.53 -2.07
N LEU A 32 -8.35 -1.74 -1.78
CA LEU A 32 -8.01 -2.72 -2.80
C LEU A 32 -9.24 -3.40 -3.43
N ARG A 33 -10.44 -3.24 -2.85
CA ARG A 33 -11.70 -3.87 -3.30
C ARG A 33 -11.56 -5.38 -3.51
N GLY A 34 -10.85 -6.05 -2.61
CA GLY A 34 -10.61 -7.49 -2.67
C GLY A 34 -9.59 -7.96 -3.71
N ARG A 35 -8.92 -7.04 -4.42
CA ARG A 35 -7.79 -7.35 -5.32
C ARG A 35 -6.46 -7.29 -4.58
N THR A 36 -5.42 -7.88 -5.15
CA THR A 36 -4.06 -7.66 -4.65
C THR A 36 -3.46 -6.37 -5.22
N VAL A 37 -2.39 -5.86 -4.61
CA VAL A 37 -1.66 -4.68 -5.13
C VAL A 37 -1.13 -4.96 -6.55
N VAL A 38 -0.66 -6.17 -6.83
CA VAL A 38 -0.15 -6.56 -8.16
C VAL A 38 -1.24 -6.65 -9.23
N ASP A 39 -2.48 -7.01 -8.85
CA ASP A 39 -3.62 -6.99 -9.77
C ASP A 39 -4.07 -5.57 -10.12
N LEU A 40 -3.91 -4.64 -9.17
CA LEU A 40 -4.28 -3.23 -9.32
C LEU A 40 -3.21 -2.42 -10.04
N ILE A 41 -1.95 -2.73 -9.74
CA ILE A 41 -0.77 -2.02 -10.18
C ILE A 41 0.24 -3.09 -10.61
N PRO A 42 0.19 -3.53 -11.88
CA PRO A 42 1.12 -4.52 -12.39
C PRO A 42 2.57 -3.99 -12.39
N PRO A 43 3.57 -4.82 -12.08
CA PRO A 43 4.98 -4.47 -12.27
C PRO A 43 5.29 -4.23 -13.76
N LEU A 44 6.19 -3.28 -14.03
CA LEU A 44 6.68 -3.03 -15.39
C LEU A 44 7.82 -4.01 -15.75
N PRO A 45 8.00 -4.33 -17.04
CA PRO A 45 9.14 -5.13 -17.48
C PRO A 45 10.47 -4.49 -17.07
N GLY A 46 11.29 -5.24 -16.33
CA GLY A 46 12.60 -4.76 -15.85
C GLY A 46 12.54 -3.82 -14.64
N GLU A 47 11.38 -3.60 -14.04
CA GLU A 47 11.22 -2.79 -12.83
C GLU A 47 11.87 -3.48 -11.63
N SER A 48 12.69 -2.74 -10.89
CA SER A 48 13.27 -3.26 -9.65
C SER A 48 12.19 -3.34 -8.56
N PRO A 49 12.32 -4.23 -7.56
CA PRO A 49 11.35 -4.32 -6.46
C PRO A 49 11.16 -3.00 -5.71
N ALA A 50 12.23 -2.21 -5.53
CA ALA A 50 12.16 -0.91 -4.88
C ALA A 50 11.40 0.13 -5.73
N ALA A 51 11.68 0.19 -7.04
CA ALA A 51 10.97 1.08 -7.95
C ALA A 51 9.47 0.73 -8.04
N TYR A 52 9.15 -0.57 -8.03
CA TYR A 52 7.77 -1.04 -7.97
C TYR A 52 7.07 -0.58 -6.68
N ALA A 53 7.72 -0.75 -5.52
CA ALA A 53 7.15 -0.37 -4.23
C ALA A 53 6.85 1.14 -4.15
N ASP A 54 7.78 2.00 -4.59
CA ASP A 54 7.61 3.45 -4.59
C ASP A 54 6.44 3.89 -5.49
N ARG A 55 6.39 3.33 -6.71
CA ARG A 55 5.33 3.62 -7.67
C ARG A 55 3.98 3.12 -7.16
N ALA A 56 3.91 1.87 -6.71
CA ALA A 56 2.67 1.26 -6.23
C ALA A 56 2.09 2.01 -5.02
N THR A 57 2.95 2.44 -4.10
CA THR A 57 2.55 3.24 -2.93
C THR A 57 1.97 4.60 -3.36
N SER A 58 2.67 5.32 -4.24
CA SER A 58 2.22 6.61 -4.76
C SER A 58 0.87 6.50 -5.49
N GLU A 59 0.75 5.46 -6.32
CA GLU A 59 -0.45 5.16 -7.09
C GLU A 59 -1.66 4.75 -6.21
N LEU A 60 -1.43 4.02 -5.12
CA LEU A 60 -2.46 3.70 -4.14
C LEU A 60 -2.91 4.94 -3.37
N LEU A 61 -1.98 5.80 -2.95
CA LEU A 61 -2.30 7.06 -2.27
C LEU A 61 -3.17 7.98 -3.13
N VAL A 62 -2.84 8.13 -4.42
CA VAL A 62 -3.66 8.92 -5.35
C VAL A 62 -5.08 8.36 -5.45
N ARG A 63 -5.23 7.03 -5.54
CA ARG A 63 -6.56 6.38 -5.59
C ARG A 63 -7.34 6.55 -4.29
N TYR A 64 -6.66 6.48 -3.14
CA TYR A 64 -7.26 6.74 -1.83
C TYR A 64 -7.81 8.18 -1.75
N LEU A 65 -6.97 9.18 -2.06
CA LEU A 65 -7.36 10.59 -2.04
C LEU A 65 -8.48 10.91 -3.04
N ALA A 66 -8.46 10.28 -4.22
CA ALA A 66 -9.51 10.44 -5.23
C ALA A 66 -10.83 9.76 -4.82
N GLY A 67 -10.77 8.67 -4.06
CA GLY A 67 -11.94 7.99 -3.50
C GLY A 67 -12.61 8.81 -2.40
N ASP A 68 -11.81 9.42 -1.52
CA ASP A 68 -12.26 10.31 -0.44
C ASP A 68 -12.89 11.60 -0.99
N ALA A 69 -12.34 12.17 -2.07
CA ALA A 69 -12.89 13.36 -2.74
C ALA A 69 -14.25 13.12 -3.43
N GLY A 70 -14.67 11.86 -3.60
CA GLY A 70 -15.95 11.49 -4.23
C GLY A 70 -17.11 11.27 -3.24
N GLU A 71 -16.84 11.23 -1.93
CA GLU A 71 -17.87 11.09 -0.91
C GLU A 71 -18.41 12.48 -0.55
N VAL A 72 -19.38 12.96 -1.34
CA VAL A 72 -20.24 14.07 -0.90
C VAL A 72 -21.11 13.51 0.22
N PRO A 73 -20.98 13.96 1.49
CA PRO A 73 -21.87 13.51 2.55
C PRO A 73 -23.32 13.82 2.14
N PRO A 74 -24.29 12.93 2.45
CA PRO A 74 -25.69 13.23 2.17
C PRO A 74 -26.02 14.58 2.82
N SER A 75 -26.48 15.52 2.00
CA SER A 75 -27.04 16.76 2.53
C SER A 75 -28.38 16.40 3.15
N ASP A 76 -28.46 16.53 4.48
CA ASP A 76 -29.73 16.55 5.24
C ASP A 76 -30.60 17.73 4.82
#